data_AF-A0AAW5YX33-F1
#
_entry.id   AF-A0AAW5YX33-F1
#
_cell.length_a   1.000
_cell.length_b   1.000
_cell.length_c   1.000
_cell.angle_alpha   90.00
_cell.angle_beta   90.00
_cell.angle_gamma   90.00
#
_symmetry.space_group_name_H-M   'P 1'
#
loop_
_entity.id
_entity.type
_entity.pdbx_description
1 polymer ?
#
loop_
_entity_poly.entity_id
_entity_poly.type
_entity_poly.pdbx_seq_one_letter_code
_entity_poly.pdbx_strand_id
1 'polypeptide(L)'
;MYNKGVATQKIDSSQYSLSDFKEFVQEAETNLGVQSGNSKISVESFLELDNYGAMPDGSSPYSKSSTSSNIYRAPMLRASSSRKTTFTNKIQKGDILIIGGTFGHAAIATTNKYVLEMPGDGNIVNWLWTQLKDNNSQKTKTNWIDYWSKKAGKNKIQIWRPKDKAMREKVANYADYRFWSSTHSLTKNRHINYQIIQGKSGFNPNYCSRMVWQAFYHESGNKNVIQTSTASLTYIFPGALVNTFTSKYRPYKVGTY
;
A
#
# COMPACT_ATOMS: atom_id res chain seq x y z
N MET A 1 -19.42 6.09 -10.91
CA MET A 1 -18.07 6.07 -10.30
C MET A 1 -16.98 5.60 -11.26
N TYR A 2 -17.10 4.46 -11.93
CA TYR A 2 -16.08 4.00 -12.91
C TYR A 2 -15.67 5.06 -13.94
N ASN A 3 -16.63 5.64 -14.69
CA ASN A 3 -16.33 6.69 -15.68
C ASN A 3 -15.65 7.93 -15.07
N LYS A 4 -15.94 8.26 -13.80
CA LYS A 4 -15.26 9.33 -13.06
C LYS A 4 -13.80 8.96 -12.78
N GLY A 5 -13.54 7.72 -12.37
CA GLY A 5 -12.18 7.20 -12.18
C GLY A 5 -11.36 7.21 -13.48
N VAL A 6 -11.97 6.84 -14.60
CA VAL A 6 -11.34 6.93 -15.93
C VAL A 6 -11.08 8.38 -16.34
N ALA A 7 -12.09 9.26 -16.23
CA ALA A 7 -11.97 10.67 -16.59
C ALA A 7 -10.91 11.41 -15.74
N THR A 8 -10.71 10.98 -14.50
CA THR A 8 -9.68 11.54 -13.59
C THR A 8 -8.33 10.81 -13.68
N GLN A 9 -8.17 9.89 -14.64
CA GLN A 9 -6.95 9.10 -14.86
C GLN A 9 -6.51 8.27 -13.64
N LYS A 10 -7.43 8.00 -12.71
CA LYS A 10 -7.23 7.10 -11.57
C LYS A 10 -7.44 5.64 -11.94
N ILE A 11 -8.14 5.38 -13.05
CA ILE A 11 -8.39 4.06 -13.64
C ILE A 11 -7.82 4.07 -15.07
N ASP A 12 -6.99 3.09 -15.38
CA ASP A 12 -6.61 2.74 -16.76
C ASP A 12 -7.63 1.74 -17.30
N SER A 13 -8.60 2.21 -18.09
CA SER A 13 -9.69 1.36 -18.61
C SER A 13 -9.21 0.26 -19.56
N SER A 14 -7.96 0.31 -20.04
CA SER A 14 -7.38 -0.78 -20.84
C SER A 14 -6.93 -1.97 -19.98
N GLN A 15 -6.72 -1.75 -18.69
CA GLN A 15 -6.21 -2.76 -17.75
C GLN A 15 -7.18 -3.03 -16.58
N TYR A 16 -8.07 -2.08 -16.28
CA TYR A 16 -9.06 -2.15 -15.22
C TYR A 16 -10.45 -1.99 -15.80
N SER A 17 -11.09 -3.14 -16.07
CA SER A 17 -12.37 -3.20 -16.73
C SER A 17 -13.53 -2.74 -15.82
N LEU A 18 -14.65 -2.38 -16.42
CA LEU A 18 -15.89 -2.13 -15.67
C LEU A 18 -16.33 -3.37 -14.87
N SER A 19 -16.03 -4.58 -15.34
CA SER A 19 -16.35 -5.83 -14.62
C SER A 19 -15.53 -5.97 -13.35
N ASP A 20 -14.21 -5.78 -13.45
CA ASP A 20 -13.30 -5.80 -12.30
C ASP A 20 -13.71 -4.73 -11.28
N PHE A 21 -14.08 -3.53 -11.76
CA PHE A 21 -14.56 -2.46 -10.88
C PHE A 21 -15.85 -2.86 -10.16
N LYS A 22 -16.79 -3.51 -10.84
CA LYS A 22 -18.01 -4.03 -10.20
C LYS A 22 -17.71 -5.10 -9.15
N GLU A 23 -16.78 -6.01 -9.43
CA GLU A 23 -16.32 -7.02 -8.46
C GLU A 23 -15.71 -6.36 -7.22
N PHE A 24 -14.86 -5.34 -7.40
CA PHE A 24 -14.32 -4.55 -6.31
C PHE A 24 -15.40 -3.83 -5.50
N VAL A 25 -16.36 -3.19 -6.16
CA VAL A 25 -17.47 -2.49 -5.49
C VAL A 25 -18.30 -3.47 -4.67
N GLN A 26 -18.61 -4.66 -5.21
CA GLN A 26 -19.35 -5.69 -4.48
C GLN A 26 -18.59 -6.17 -3.24
N GLU A 27 -17.27 -6.36 -3.35
CA GLU A 27 -16.41 -6.69 -2.20
C GLU A 27 -16.40 -5.55 -1.16
N ALA A 28 -16.32 -4.30 -1.62
CA ALA A 28 -16.38 -3.11 -0.75
C ALA A 28 -17.74 -3.00 -0.04
N GLU A 29 -18.85 -3.15 -0.74
CA GLU A 29 -20.20 -3.14 -0.19
C GLU A 29 -20.41 -4.26 0.81
N THR A 30 -19.92 -5.46 0.52
CA THR A 30 -19.99 -6.59 1.46
C THR A 30 -19.19 -6.26 2.72
N ASN A 31 -17.94 -5.83 2.58
CA ASN A 31 -17.08 -5.58 3.72
C ASN A 31 -17.49 -4.34 4.53
N LEU A 32 -18.07 -3.31 3.91
CA LEU A 32 -18.55 -2.10 4.61
C LEU A 32 -19.98 -2.29 5.14
N GLY A 33 -20.83 -3.03 4.42
CA GLY A 33 -22.25 -3.26 4.71
C GLY A 33 -22.52 -4.38 5.73
N VAL A 34 -21.70 -5.44 5.76
CA VAL A 34 -21.72 -6.42 6.88
C VAL A 34 -21.36 -5.75 8.22
N GLN A 35 -20.79 -4.54 8.17
CA GLN A 35 -20.27 -3.80 9.33
C GLN A 35 -21.10 -2.54 9.66
N SER A 36 -22.17 -2.28 8.90
CA SER A 36 -23.00 -1.09 9.05
C SER A 36 -24.19 -1.34 9.97
N GLY A 37 -23.93 -1.32 11.27
CA GLY A 37 -24.83 -0.60 12.17
C GLY A 37 -24.48 0.90 12.28
N ASN A 38 -23.28 1.30 11.82
CA ASN A 38 -22.74 2.67 11.96
C ASN A 38 -21.43 2.91 11.16
N SER A 39 -21.36 2.59 9.87
CA SER A 39 -20.13 2.86 9.09
C SER A 39 -19.87 4.37 8.99
N LYS A 40 -18.71 4.83 9.49
CA LYS A 40 -18.30 6.26 9.47
C LYS A 40 -17.92 6.78 8.07
N ILE A 41 -18.00 5.95 7.02
CA ILE A 41 -17.61 6.26 5.64
C ILE A 41 -18.62 5.58 4.70
N SER A 42 -19.18 6.32 3.75
CA SER A 42 -20.02 5.74 2.68
C SER A 42 -19.18 4.95 1.68
N VAL A 43 -19.78 3.95 1.00
CA VAL A 43 -19.09 3.20 -0.07
C VAL A 43 -18.50 4.16 -1.10
N GLU A 44 -19.26 5.14 -1.57
CA GLU A 44 -18.76 6.13 -2.53
C GLU A 44 -17.52 6.88 -2.02
N SER A 45 -17.55 7.39 -0.78
CA SER A 45 -16.40 8.08 -0.17
C SER A 45 -15.20 7.16 -0.07
N PHE A 46 -15.42 5.91 0.31
CA PHE A 46 -14.38 4.89 0.37
C PHE A 46 -13.75 4.66 -1.00
N LEU A 47 -14.55 4.47 -2.05
CA LEU A 47 -14.06 4.28 -3.42
C LEU A 47 -13.19 5.47 -3.84
N GLU A 48 -13.58 6.71 -3.54
CA GLU A 48 -12.76 7.88 -3.92
C GLU A 48 -11.43 7.95 -3.18
N LEU A 49 -11.45 7.62 -1.89
CA LEU A 49 -10.29 7.61 -1.00
C LEU A 49 -9.32 6.46 -1.28
N ASP A 50 -9.82 5.31 -1.74
CA ASP A 50 -9.02 4.13 -2.13
C ASP A 50 -8.79 4.04 -3.65
N ASN A 51 -8.75 5.18 -4.33
CA ASN A 51 -8.39 5.23 -5.75
C ASN A 51 -9.26 4.33 -6.65
N TYR A 52 -10.54 4.21 -6.32
CA TYR A 52 -11.54 3.34 -6.96
C TYR A 52 -11.14 1.85 -7.01
N GLY A 53 -10.28 1.41 -6.08
CA GLY A 53 -9.72 0.06 -6.06
C GLY A 53 -8.63 -0.20 -7.07
N ALA A 54 -8.28 0.81 -7.86
CA ALA A 54 -7.18 0.71 -8.80
C ALA A 54 -5.85 0.74 -8.05
N MET A 55 -4.88 0.02 -8.59
CA MET A 55 -3.48 0.20 -8.20
C MET A 55 -3.06 1.65 -8.49
N PRO A 56 -1.95 2.13 -7.90
CA PRO A 56 -1.62 3.54 -8.06
C PRO A 56 -1.29 3.99 -9.50
N ASP A 57 -1.01 3.07 -10.43
CA ASP A 57 -0.89 3.36 -11.87
C ASP A 57 -2.22 3.28 -12.63
N GLY A 58 -3.34 3.11 -11.92
CA GLY A 58 -4.67 2.93 -12.51
C GLY A 58 -4.98 1.50 -12.97
N SER A 59 -4.01 0.57 -12.88
CA SER A 59 -4.22 -0.82 -13.27
C SER A 59 -5.09 -1.60 -12.27
N SER A 60 -5.72 -2.68 -12.72
CA SER A 60 -6.58 -3.52 -11.88
C SER A 60 -5.77 -4.51 -11.03
N PRO A 61 -6.05 -4.63 -9.73
CA PRO A 61 -5.57 -5.76 -8.93
C PRO A 61 -6.43 -7.03 -9.08
N TYR A 62 -7.55 -6.96 -9.79
CA TYR A 62 -8.50 -8.06 -10.00
C TYR A 62 -8.43 -8.66 -11.40
N SER A 63 -7.61 -8.10 -12.30
CA SER A 63 -7.57 -8.52 -13.69
C SER A 63 -7.34 -10.03 -13.78
N LYS A 64 -8.42 -10.75 -14.12
CA LYS A 64 -8.42 -12.19 -14.42
C LYS A 64 -7.73 -12.49 -15.75
N SER A 65 -7.29 -11.46 -16.48
CA SER A 65 -6.53 -11.56 -17.70
C SER A 65 -5.04 -11.81 -17.40
N SER A 66 -4.70 -13.08 -17.29
CA SER A 66 -3.40 -13.55 -17.80
C SER A 66 -3.49 -13.76 -19.31
N THR A 67 -3.96 -12.78 -20.09
CA THR A 67 -3.91 -12.82 -21.56
C THR A 67 -4.11 -11.43 -22.18
N SER A 68 -3.00 -10.84 -22.66
CA SER A 68 -2.89 -9.74 -23.64
C SER A 68 -3.08 -8.32 -23.07
N SER A 69 -2.25 -7.30 -23.34
CA SER A 69 -1.11 -7.16 -24.27
C SER A 69 -0.38 -5.83 -24.01
N ASN A 70 0.96 -5.83 -24.18
CA ASN A 70 1.83 -4.67 -24.50
C ASN A 70 2.63 -3.88 -23.47
N ILE A 71 3.16 -4.47 -22.38
CA ILE A 71 4.42 -3.95 -21.79
C ILE A 71 5.35 -5.13 -21.41
N TYR A 72 6.40 -5.31 -22.21
CA TYR A 72 7.51 -6.28 -22.11
C TYR A 72 7.16 -7.78 -22.14
N ARG A 73 7.27 -8.37 -23.34
CA ARG A 73 7.59 -9.79 -23.54
C ARG A 73 8.95 -10.09 -22.89
N ALA A 74 8.97 -10.46 -21.61
CA ALA A 74 9.95 -11.41 -21.13
C ALA A 74 9.39 -12.81 -21.43
N PRO A 75 10.11 -13.68 -22.15
CA PRO A 75 9.58 -14.94 -22.66
C PRO A 75 8.92 -15.76 -21.54
N MET A 76 7.71 -16.25 -21.81
CA MET A 76 7.21 -17.43 -21.10
C MET A 76 8.26 -18.53 -21.28
N LEU A 77 8.94 -18.95 -20.20
CA LEU A 77 9.64 -20.24 -20.04
C LEU A 77 10.35 -20.28 -18.65
N ARG A 78 9.93 -21.23 -17.80
CA ARG A 78 10.58 -21.82 -16.60
C ARG A 78 10.84 -20.96 -15.33
N ALA A 79 10.41 -21.53 -14.19
CA ALA A 79 10.64 -21.21 -12.77
C ALA A 79 9.72 -20.17 -12.06
N SER A 80 8.69 -20.66 -11.36
CA SER A 80 7.89 -19.87 -10.41
C SER A 80 8.71 -19.37 -9.19
N SER A 81 9.88 -19.96 -8.93
CA SER A 81 10.86 -19.50 -7.94
C SER A 81 11.77 -18.39 -8.46
N SER A 82 12.23 -18.44 -9.72
CA SER A 82 13.16 -17.46 -10.28
C SER A 82 12.52 -16.08 -10.46
N ARG A 83 11.25 -16.02 -10.86
CA ARG A 83 10.49 -14.76 -10.98
C ARG A 83 10.28 -14.10 -9.62
N LYS A 84 9.88 -14.89 -8.62
CA LYS A 84 9.76 -14.43 -7.23
C LYS A 84 11.09 -13.92 -6.71
N THR A 85 12.16 -14.68 -6.86
CA THR A 85 13.52 -14.27 -6.45
C THR A 85 13.95 -12.98 -7.16
N THR A 86 13.72 -12.88 -8.47
CA THR A 86 14.03 -11.67 -9.25
C THR A 86 13.25 -10.46 -8.75
N PHE A 87 11.94 -10.62 -8.51
CA PHE A 87 11.09 -9.57 -7.97
C PHE A 87 11.53 -9.15 -6.55
N THR A 88 11.71 -10.11 -5.65
CA THR A 88 12.21 -9.88 -4.28
C THR A 88 13.58 -9.20 -4.29
N ASN A 89 14.45 -9.53 -5.24
CA ASN A 89 15.76 -8.90 -5.39
C ASN A 89 15.68 -7.47 -5.91
N LYS A 90 14.60 -7.08 -6.60
CA LYS A 90 14.38 -5.68 -6.99
C LYS A 90 14.07 -4.80 -5.78
N ILE A 91 13.57 -5.33 -4.66
CA ILE A 91 13.24 -4.53 -3.46
C ILE A 91 14.52 -3.93 -2.88
N GLN A 92 14.50 -2.61 -2.73
CA GLN A 92 15.56 -1.77 -2.17
C GLN A 92 15.04 -0.98 -0.97
N LYS A 93 15.98 -0.54 -0.12
CA LYS A 93 15.69 0.38 0.98
C LYS A 93 14.93 1.62 0.48
N GLY A 94 13.85 1.96 1.18
CA GLY A 94 12.96 3.08 0.88
C GLY A 94 11.91 2.79 -0.19
N ASP A 95 11.84 1.56 -0.73
CA ASP A 95 10.72 1.16 -1.56
C ASP A 95 9.44 1.05 -0.72
N ILE A 96 8.34 1.46 -1.34
CA ILE A 96 6.97 1.28 -0.85
C ILE A 96 6.43 0.00 -1.50
N LEU A 97 5.92 -0.91 -0.69
CA LEU A 97 5.28 -2.14 -1.15
C LEU A 97 3.78 -1.98 -0.99
N ILE A 98 3.02 -2.21 -2.06
CA ILE A 98 1.56 -2.08 -2.06
C ILE A 98 0.95 -3.40 -2.51
N ILE A 99 -0.09 -3.81 -1.79
CA ILE A 99 -0.95 -4.94 -2.14
C ILE A 99 -2.30 -4.37 -2.56
N GLY A 100 -2.76 -4.75 -3.74
CA GLY A 100 -4.06 -4.35 -4.27
C GLY A 100 -5.24 -5.15 -3.74
N GLY A 101 -6.44 -4.59 -3.89
CA GLY A 101 -7.72 -5.13 -3.44
C GLY A 101 -8.43 -4.17 -2.47
N THR A 102 -9.67 -4.48 -2.08
CA THR A 102 -10.57 -3.61 -1.29
C THR A 102 -9.89 -2.83 -0.18
N PHE A 103 -9.21 -3.46 0.78
CA PHE A 103 -8.48 -2.69 1.80
C PHE A 103 -6.97 -2.62 1.56
N GLY A 104 -6.49 -3.41 0.60
CA GLY A 104 -5.09 -3.53 0.25
C GLY A 104 -4.17 -3.74 1.46
N HIS A 105 -2.90 -3.44 1.24
CA HIS A 105 -1.92 -3.29 2.32
C HIS A 105 -0.74 -2.46 1.83
N ALA A 106 -0.07 -1.75 2.74
CA ALA A 106 1.13 -0.99 2.43
C ALA A 106 2.24 -1.24 3.45
N ALA A 107 3.47 -1.33 2.96
CA ALA A 107 4.66 -1.52 3.77
C ALA A 107 5.84 -0.70 3.22
N ILE A 108 6.91 -0.57 4.01
CA ILE A 108 8.14 0.11 3.59
C ILE A 108 9.35 -0.78 3.82
N ALA A 109 10.24 -0.87 2.83
CA ALA A 109 11.53 -1.52 2.99
C ALA A 109 12.48 -0.63 3.82
N THR A 110 12.68 -0.96 5.10
CA THR A 110 13.57 -0.20 5.99
C THR A 110 15.05 -0.45 5.70
N THR A 111 15.36 -1.60 5.08
CA THR A 111 16.69 -1.95 4.59
C THR A 111 16.59 -2.71 3.25
N ASN A 112 17.73 -3.10 2.67
CA ASN A 112 17.74 -3.97 1.49
C ASN A 112 17.31 -5.44 1.79
N LYS A 113 17.08 -5.77 3.08
CA LYS A 113 16.72 -7.10 3.56
C LYS A 113 15.38 -7.17 4.28
N TYR A 114 14.96 -6.07 4.91
CA TYR A 114 13.82 -6.05 5.82
C TYR A 114 12.73 -5.09 5.37
N VAL A 115 11.50 -5.51 5.60
CA VAL A 115 10.27 -4.79 5.33
C VAL A 115 9.55 -4.58 6.66
N LEU A 116 9.19 -3.33 6.93
CA LEU A 116 8.37 -2.93 8.06
C LEU A 116 6.92 -2.77 7.59
N GLU A 117 6.00 -3.38 8.33
CA GLU A 117 4.58 -3.38 8.03
C GLU A 117 3.73 -3.30 9.30
N MET A 118 2.45 -3.01 9.11
CA MET A 118 1.40 -3.17 10.12
C MET A 118 0.28 -4.01 9.49
N PRO A 119 0.26 -5.35 9.64
CA PRO A 119 -0.55 -6.23 8.81
C PRO A 119 -2.04 -6.28 9.19
N GLY A 120 -2.44 -5.66 10.32
CA GLY A 120 -3.76 -5.87 10.91
C GLY A 120 -3.95 -7.33 11.36
N ASP A 121 -5.19 -7.77 11.42
CA ASP A 121 -5.61 -9.16 11.69
C ASP A 121 -6.46 -9.78 10.57
N GLY A 122 -6.77 -9.01 9.51
CA GLY A 122 -7.64 -9.41 8.41
C GLY A 122 -9.14 -9.18 8.67
N ASN A 123 -9.52 -8.70 9.86
CA ASN A 123 -10.89 -8.34 10.18
C ASN A 123 -11.05 -6.82 10.22
N ILE A 124 -11.71 -6.26 9.22
CA ILE A 124 -11.88 -4.82 9.15
C ILE A 124 -12.81 -4.22 10.22
N VAL A 125 -13.76 -4.98 10.78
CA VAL A 125 -14.53 -4.51 11.95
C VAL A 125 -13.57 -4.15 13.05
N ASN A 126 -12.62 -5.04 13.32
CA ASN A 126 -11.61 -4.80 14.34
C ASN A 126 -10.77 -3.57 14.00
N TRP A 127 -10.37 -3.39 12.74
CA TRP A 127 -9.56 -2.23 12.37
C TRP A 127 -10.23 -0.89 12.63
N LEU A 128 -11.56 -0.80 12.51
CA LEU A 128 -12.31 0.44 12.72
C LEU A 128 -12.75 0.64 14.18
N TRP A 129 -13.02 -0.45 14.90
CA TRP A 129 -13.68 -0.40 16.21
C TRP A 129 -12.82 -0.87 17.38
N THR A 130 -11.82 -1.70 17.14
CA THR A 130 -10.92 -2.23 18.16
C THR A 130 -9.47 -1.88 17.87
N GLN A 131 -8.68 -1.75 18.92
CA GLN A 131 -7.27 -1.46 18.79
C GLN A 131 -6.48 -2.76 18.92
N LEU A 132 -5.92 -3.26 17.81
CA LEU A 132 -5.09 -4.47 17.84
C LEU A 132 -3.74 -4.14 18.45
N LYS A 133 -3.42 -4.75 19.59
CA LYS A 133 -2.19 -4.42 20.31
C LYS A 133 -0.96 -4.90 19.55
N ASP A 134 0.09 -4.08 19.61
CA ASP A 134 1.45 -4.42 19.17
C ASP A 134 1.57 -5.03 17.75
N ASN A 135 0.92 -4.40 16.77
CA ASN A 135 0.73 -4.98 15.44
C ASN A 135 1.81 -4.58 14.43
N ASN A 136 2.71 -3.64 14.71
CA ASN A 136 3.85 -3.39 13.82
C ASN A 136 4.82 -4.59 13.79
N SER A 137 5.29 -4.96 12.60
CA SER A 137 6.20 -6.10 12.43
C SER A 137 7.26 -5.82 11.38
N GLN A 138 8.45 -6.39 11.57
CA GLN A 138 9.51 -6.38 10.57
C GLN A 138 9.78 -7.82 10.11
N LYS A 139 9.77 -8.04 8.79
CA LYS A 139 10.04 -9.35 8.18
C LYS A 139 11.17 -9.21 7.17
N THR A 140 11.87 -10.31 6.88
CA THR A 140 12.74 -10.32 5.70
C THR A 140 11.88 -10.13 4.45
N LYS A 141 12.43 -9.49 3.40
CA LYS A 141 11.71 -9.27 2.14
C LYS A 141 11.19 -10.57 1.52
N THR A 142 11.93 -11.67 1.67
CA THR A 142 11.49 -13.00 1.25
C THR A 142 10.27 -13.42 2.05
N ASN A 143 10.34 -13.43 3.39
CA ASN A 143 9.22 -13.87 4.22
C ASN A 143 7.96 -12.99 4.02
N TRP A 144 8.16 -11.69 3.78
CA TRP A 144 7.07 -10.77 3.46
C TRP A 144 6.38 -11.15 2.15
N ILE A 145 7.14 -11.37 1.07
CA ILE A 145 6.60 -11.80 -0.23
C ILE A 145 5.93 -13.17 -0.14
N ASP A 146 6.52 -14.12 0.60
CA ASP A 146 5.97 -15.46 0.81
C ASP A 146 4.61 -15.42 1.51
N TYR A 147 4.52 -14.63 2.58
CA TYR A 147 3.29 -14.47 3.33
C TYR A 147 2.19 -13.84 2.46
N TRP A 148 2.49 -12.70 1.84
CA TRP A 148 1.49 -11.93 1.12
C TRP A 148 1.09 -12.53 -0.22
N SER A 149 1.99 -13.23 -0.91
CA SER A 149 1.62 -13.94 -2.14
C SER A 149 0.68 -15.12 -1.89
N LYS A 150 0.76 -15.75 -0.71
CA LYS A 150 -0.20 -16.76 -0.26
C LYS A 150 -1.52 -16.13 0.18
N LYS A 151 -1.48 -15.00 0.89
CA LYS A 151 -2.67 -14.36 1.47
C LYS A 151 -3.50 -13.57 0.46
N ALA A 152 -2.87 -12.76 -0.40
CA ALA A 152 -3.54 -11.88 -1.35
C ALA A 152 -3.62 -12.46 -2.77
N GLY A 153 -2.73 -13.40 -3.10
CA GLY A 153 -2.56 -13.93 -4.45
C GLY A 153 -1.48 -13.20 -5.26
N LYS A 154 -1.23 -13.72 -6.47
CA LYS A 154 -0.28 -13.16 -7.44
C LYS A 154 -0.91 -11.99 -8.20
N ASN A 155 -0.08 -11.16 -8.84
CA ASN A 155 -0.41 -9.91 -9.55
C ASN A 155 -0.94 -8.75 -8.69
N LYS A 156 -0.95 -8.91 -7.36
CA LYS A 156 -1.43 -7.88 -6.43
C LYS A 156 -0.30 -7.14 -5.73
N ILE A 157 0.93 -7.67 -5.75
CA ILE A 157 2.05 -7.10 -5.02
C ILE A 157 2.85 -6.19 -5.95
N GLN A 158 3.00 -4.91 -5.58
CA GLN A 158 3.75 -3.93 -6.35
C GLN A 158 4.89 -3.32 -5.56
N ILE A 159 6.00 -3.05 -6.25
CA ILE A 159 7.12 -2.26 -5.74
C ILE A 159 7.03 -0.87 -6.34
N TRP A 160 6.97 0.14 -5.48
CA TRP A 160 6.94 1.55 -5.82
C TRP A 160 8.16 2.25 -5.25
N ARG A 161 8.93 2.91 -6.11
CA ARG A 161 10.21 3.50 -5.73
C ARG A 161 10.20 5.02 -5.88
N PRO A 162 10.37 5.79 -4.80
CA PRO A 162 10.66 7.22 -4.91
C PRO A 162 11.98 7.43 -5.68
N LYS A 163 12.00 8.40 -6.61
CA LYS A 163 13.17 8.64 -7.48
C LYS A 163 14.39 9.15 -6.70
N ASP A 164 14.18 10.05 -5.73
CA ASP A 164 15.24 10.61 -4.88
C ASP A 164 15.73 9.52 -3.89
N LYS A 165 16.89 8.93 -4.21
CA LYS A 165 17.51 7.86 -3.42
C LYS A 165 17.85 8.32 -2.00
N ALA A 166 18.45 9.49 -1.85
CA ALA A 166 18.84 10.01 -0.54
C ALA A 166 17.60 10.22 0.35
N MET A 167 16.53 10.77 -0.23
CA MET A 167 15.26 10.95 0.49
C MET A 167 14.65 9.61 0.91
N ARG A 168 14.53 8.62 0.01
CA ARG A 168 13.89 7.34 0.36
C ARG A 168 14.69 6.56 1.41
N GLU A 169 16.02 6.62 1.39
CA GLU A 169 16.86 5.97 2.40
C GLU A 169 16.76 6.67 3.76
N LYS A 170 16.66 8.00 3.76
CA LYS A 170 16.40 8.80 4.96
C LYS A 170 15.04 8.46 5.58
N VAL A 171 13.98 8.43 4.77
CA VAL A 171 12.62 8.04 5.19
C VAL A 171 12.58 6.60 5.72
N ALA A 172 13.30 5.67 5.08
CA ALA A 172 13.40 4.29 5.55
C ALA A 172 14.02 4.18 6.94
N ASN A 173 15.08 4.96 7.21
CA ASN A 173 15.65 5.06 8.57
C ASN A 173 14.61 5.61 9.55
N TYR A 174 13.97 6.72 9.22
CA TYR A 174 12.97 7.31 10.11
C TYR A 174 11.81 6.35 10.42
N ALA A 175 11.31 5.63 9.42
CA ALA A 175 10.28 4.62 9.63
C ALA A 175 10.72 3.54 10.61
N ASP A 176 11.94 3.03 10.46
CA ASP A 176 12.53 2.04 11.36
C ASP A 176 12.70 2.58 12.79
N TYR A 177 13.28 3.79 12.94
CA TYR A 177 13.45 4.48 14.21
C TYR A 177 12.13 4.70 14.96
N ARG A 178 11.12 5.18 14.22
CA ARG A 178 9.84 5.62 14.77
C ARG A 178 8.93 4.44 15.10
N PHE A 179 8.92 3.41 14.25
CA PHE A 179 7.91 2.37 14.27
C PHE A 179 8.47 0.96 14.47
N TRP A 180 9.77 0.75 14.65
CA TRP A 180 10.32 -0.59 14.93
C TRP A 180 11.31 -0.59 16.11
N SER A 181 12.41 0.15 15.95
CA SER A 181 13.51 0.16 16.91
C SER A 181 14.16 1.53 17.00
N SER A 182 14.15 2.16 18.18
CA SER A 182 14.77 3.47 18.41
C SER A 182 16.28 3.53 18.15
N THR A 183 16.93 2.37 17.99
CA THR A 183 18.37 2.21 17.74
C THR A 183 18.67 1.51 16.42
N HIS A 184 17.67 1.32 15.56
CA HIS A 184 17.78 0.55 14.32
C HIS A 184 18.17 -0.94 14.52
N SER A 185 17.87 -1.49 15.69
CA SER A 185 18.12 -2.90 15.99
C SER A 185 17.10 -3.81 15.31
N LEU A 186 17.52 -5.06 15.07
CA LEU A 186 16.59 -6.13 14.68
C LEU A 186 15.62 -6.49 15.83
N THR A 187 15.95 -6.11 17.06
CA THR A 187 15.04 -6.26 18.20
C THR A 187 14.07 -5.08 18.25
N LYS A 188 12.78 -5.42 18.20
CA LYS A 188 11.67 -4.49 18.37
C LYS A 188 11.70 -3.86 19.77
N ASN A 189 11.57 -2.54 19.83
CA ASN A 189 11.29 -1.82 21.08
C ASN A 189 10.22 -0.73 20.93
N ARG A 190 9.67 -0.57 19.72
CA ARG A 190 8.49 0.26 19.44
C ARG A 190 7.29 -0.66 19.27
N HIS A 191 6.28 -0.45 20.10
CA HIS A 191 5.06 -1.25 20.10
C HIS A 191 3.88 -0.37 19.68
N ILE A 192 3.40 -0.56 18.45
CA ILE A 192 2.39 0.29 17.82
C ILE A 192 1.14 -0.53 17.59
N ASN A 193 0.01 -0.03 18.07
CA ASN A 193 -1.26 -0.70 17.91
C ASN A 193 -1.87 -0.40 16.55
N TYR A 194 -2.60 -1.36 15.98
CA TYR A 194 -3.34 -1.18 14.75
C TYR A 194 -4.71 -0.58 15.00
N GLN A 195 -5.03 0.50 14.30
CA GLN A 195 -6.40 0.97 14.15
C GLN A 195 -6.47 1.94 12.96
N ILE A 196 -7.53 1.83 12.15
CA ILE A 196 -7.87 2.81 11.12
C ILE A 196 -8.52 4.01 11.82
N ILE A 197 -7.71 5.02 12.08
CA ILE A 197 -8.13 6.29 12.70
C ILE A 197 -8.03 7.44 11.71
N GLN A 198 -8.83 8.47 11.96
CA GLN A 198 -8.79 9.71 11.19
C GLN A 198 -7.59 10.56 11.57
N GLY A 199 -7.11 11.35 10.62
CA GLY A 199 -6.12 12.39 10.86
C GLY A 199 -4.67 11.90 10.92
N LYS A 200 -3.75 12.86 10.98
CA LYS A 200 -2.30 12.65 10.78
C LYS A 200 -1.44 12.79 12.04
N SER A 201 -2.02 13.24 13.15
CA SER A 201 -1.31 13.43 14.42
C SER A 201 -1.21 12.13 15.21
N GLY A 202 -0.14 12.00 15.97
CA GLY A 202 0.11 10.78 16.76
C GLY A 202 0.57 9.60 15.89
N PHE A 203 1.38 8.74 16.51
CA PHE A 203 2.01 7.60 15.85
C PHE A 203 1.45 6.25 16.34
N ASN A 204 0.59 6.26 17.36
CA ASN A 204 -0.06 5.09 17.96
C ASN A 204 -1.47 5.49 18.46
N PRO A 205 -2.56 4.82 18.03
CA PRO A 205 -2.57 3.75 17.04
C PRO A 205 -2.26 4.24 15.63
N ASN A 206 -1.97 3.28 14.75
CA ASN A 206 -1.63 3.55 13.35
C ASN A 206 -2.09 2.40 12.44
N TYR A 207 -1.92 2.54 11.13
CA TYR A 207 -2.22 1.49 10.16
C TYR A 207 -1.25 1.54 8.98
N CYS A 208 -1.27 0.48 8.18
CA CYS A 208 -0.26 0.17 7.16
C CYS A 208 0.16 1.36 6.29
N SER A 209 -0.77 1.94 5.55
CA SER A 209 -0.52 3.06 4.62
C SER A 209 -0.27 4.38 5.32
N ARG A 210 -0.89 4.65 6.47
CA ARG A 210 -0.62 5.86 7.27
C ARG A 210 0.78 5.85 7.86
N MET A 211 1.28 4.71 8.33
CA MET A 211 2.66 4.57 8.80
C MET A 211 3.67 4.96 7.69
N VAL A 212 3.47 4.44 6.47
CA VAL A 212 4.32 4.78 5.33
C VAL A 212 4.19 6.26 4.98
N TRP A 213 2.97 6.78 4.87
CA TRP A 213 2.72 8.19 4.57
C TRP A 213 3.36 9.12 5.60
N GLN A 214 3.20 8.85 6.89
CA GLN A 214 3.77 9.66 7.97
C GLN A 214 5.29 9.65 7.94
N ALA A 215 5.92 8.53 7.57
CA ALA A 215 7.37 8.48 7.41
C ALA A 215 7.83 9.47 6.33
N PHE A 216 7.17 9.51 5.16
CA PHE A 216 7.49 10.48 4.11
C PHE A 216 7.13 11.91 4.51
N TYR A 217 5.97 12.13 5.14
CA TYR A 217 5.51 13.46 5.52
C TYR A 217 6.38 14.14 6.58
N HIS A 218 6.84 13.39 7.59
CA HIS A 218 7.63 13.96 8.68
C HIS A 218 9.13 14.04 8.36
N GLU A 219 9.70 13.06 7.68
CA GLU A 219 11.15 13.00 7.46
C GLU A 219 11.62 13.81 6.24
N SER A 220 10.68 14.20 5.36
CA SER A 220 11.01 15.04 4.21
C SER A 220 11.46 16.46 4.57
N GLY A 221 11.24 16.89 5.82
CA GLY A 221 11.57 18.24 6.29
C GLY A 221 10.88 19.30 5.42
N ASN A 222 11.63 20.30 4.96
CA ASN A 222 11.10 21.36 4.09
C ASN A 222 10.88 20.92 2.63
N LYS A 223 11.21 19.68 2.26
CA LYS A 223 10.91 19.17 0.92
C LYS A 223 9.44 18.76 0.85
N ASN A 224 8.69 19.34 -0.08
CA ASN A 224 7.29 19.00 -0.34
C ASN A 224 7.14 17.63 -1.05
N VAL A 225 7.46 16.54 -0.36
CA VAL A 225 7.37 15.16 -0.90
C VAL A 225 5.92 14.71 -1.00
N ILE A 226 5.12 15.03 0.02
CA ILE A 226 3.68 14.77 0.07
C ILE A 226 2.94 16.06 -0.31
N GLN A 227 1.87 15.93 -1.09
CA GLN A 227 1.00 17.04 -1.48
C GLN A 227 0.32 17.63 -0.25
N THR A 228 0.41 18.95 -0.07
CA THR A 228 -0.25 19.66 1.02
C THR A 228 -1.77 19.52 0.96
N SER A 229 -2.36 19.45 -0.24
CA SER A 229 -3.80 19.17 -0.45
C SER A 229 -4.20 17.77 0.03
N THR A 230 -3.27 16.82 0.10
CA THR A 230 -3.53 15.49 0.67
C THR A 230 -3.29 15.43 2.17
N ALA A 231 -2.77 16.52 2.77
CA ALA A 231 -2.57 16.62 4.20
C ALA A 231 -3.87 16.84 4.98
N SER A 232 -5.00 17.05 4.30
CA SER A 232 -6.37 17.09 4.83
C SER A 232 -7.17 15.82 4.57
N LEU A 233 -6.56 14.76 4.02
CA LEU A 233 -7.25 13.48 3.83
C LEU A 233 -7.60 12.87 5.19
N THR A 234 -8.86 12.48 5.34
CA THR A 234 -9.38 11.82 6.54
C THR A 234 -8.74 10.45 6.73
N TYR A 235 -8.52 9.72 5.64
CA TYR A 235 -7.88 8.40 5.59
C TYR A 235 -6.91 8.31 4.41
N ILE A 236 -5.92 7.44 4.52
CA ILE A 236 -4.89 7.24 3.50
C ILE A 236 -4.89 5.77 3.14
N PHE A 237 -5.61 5.35 2.11
CA PHE A 237 -5.66 3.93 1.75
C PHE A 237 -4.46 3.51 0.88
N PRO A 238 -4.06 2.22 0.91
CA PRO A 238 -2.92 1.72 0.14
C PRO A 238 -2.98 2.03 -1.35
N GLY A 239 -4.15 1.89 -2.00
CA GLY A 239 -4.32 2.13 -3.44
C GLY A 239 -4.08 3.59 -3.84
N ALA A 240 -4.34 4.53 -2.92
CA ALA A 240 -4.15 5.96 -3.15
C ALA A 240 -2.79 6.50 -2.67
N LEU A 241 -2.01 5.71 -1.93
CA LEU A 241 -0.82 6.20 -1.20
C LEU A 241 0.18 6.91 -2.11
N VAL A 242 0.54 6.33 -3.26
CA VAL A 242 1.50 6.93 -4.20
C VAL A 242 0.95 8.21 -4.83
N ASN A 243 -0.37 8.33 -4.97
CA ASN A 243 -1.03 9.51 -5.52
C ASN A 243 -1.02 10.70 -4.55
N THR A 244 -0.66 10.49 -3.29
CA THR A 244 -0.44 11.58 -2.31
C THR A 244 0.89 12.30 -2.50
N PHE A 245 1.84 11.74 -3.27
CA PHE A 245 3.13 12.36 -3.51
C PHE A 245 3.02 13.49 -4.52
N THR A 246 3.78 14.57 -4.33
CA THR A 246 3.88 15.62 -5.36
C THR A 246 4.54 15.05 -6.61
N SER A 247 4.21 15.60 -7.77
CA SER A 247 4.67 15.08 -9.07
C SER A 247 6.20 14.91 -9.15
N LYS A 248 6.97 15.82 -8.51
CA LYS A 248 8.43 15.76 -8.45
C LYS A 248 8.96 14.52 -7.72
N TYR A 249 8.27 14.08 -6.66
CA TYR A 249 8.71 12.99 -5.80
C TYR A 249 7.90 11.71 -5.98
N ARG A 250 6.91 11.71 -6.89
CA ARG A 250 6.01 10.59 -7.12
C ARG A 250 6.80 9.29 -7.39
N PRO A 251 6.58 8.25 -6.57
CA PRO A 251 7.16 6.94 -6.81
C PRO A 251 6.79 6.39 -8.20
N TYR A 252 7.72 5.68 -8.83
CA TYR A 252 7.45 4.93 -10.05
C TYR A 252 7.34 3.44 -9.75
N LYS A 253 6.54 2.72 -10.54
CA LYS A 253 6.38 1.28 -10.41
C LYS A 253 7.61 0.55 -10.92
N VAL A 254 8.25 -0.23 -10.05
CA VAL A 254 9.42 -1.06 -10.37
C VAL A 254 8.99 -2.43 -10.92
N GLY A 255 7.82 -2.91 -10.49
CA GLY A 255 7.22 -4.13 -11.01
C GLY A 255 6.02 -4.60 -10.19
N THR A 256 5.39 -5.66 -10.68
CA THR A 256 4.31 -6.41 -10.03
C THR A 256 4.70 -7.88 -9.88
N TYR A 257 4.21 -8.53 -8.84
CA TYR A 257 4.27 -9.98 -8.62
C TYR A 257 2.92 -10.54 -8.20
#